data_AF-G0HY98-F1
#
_entry.id   AF-G0HY98-F1
#
_cell.length_a   1.000
_cell.length_b   1.000
_cell.length_c   1.000
_cell.angle_alpha   90.00
_cell.angle_beta   90.00
_cell.angle_gamma   90.00
#
_symmetry.space_group_name_H-M   'P 1'
#
loop_
_entity.id
_entity.type
_entity.pdbx_description
1 polymer ?
#
loop_
_entity_poly.entity_id
_entity_poly.type
_entity_poly.pdbx_seq_one_letter_code
_entity_poly.pdbx_strand_id
1 'polypeptide(L)' 'MSEAQEVTPEDADTVVKMEKSVTNPAVSTEEVAEELGVSTEEAFELLDESPRPSGKPVGDTHIWW' A
#
# COMPACT_ATOMS: atom_id res chain seq x y z
N MET A 1 4.46 -27.20 3.74
CA MET A 1 3.34 -26.29 3.42
C MET A 1 3.76 -24.96 4.00
N SER A 2 4.17 -24.00 3.18
CA SER A 2 4.40 -22.64 3.68
C SER A 2 3.02 -22.06 3.97
N GLU A 3 2.76 -21.63 5.21
CA GLU A 3 1.61 -20.77 5.48
C GLU A 3 1.76 -19.55 4.58
N ALA A 4 0.83 -19.35 3.66
CA ALA A 4 0.68 -18.04 3.04
C ALA A 4 0.30 -17.11 4.19
N GLN A 5 1.21 -16.21 4.58
CA GLN A 5 0.83 -15.13 5.49
C GLN A 5 -0.28 -14.34 4.81
N GLU A 6 -1.45 -14.30 5.43
CA GLU A 6 -2.56 -13.47 4.99
C GLU A 6 -2.15 -12.01 5.14
N VAL A 7 -2.17 -11.26 4.04
CA VAL A 7 -1.83 -9.84 3.99
C VAL A 7 -3.05 -9.05 4.46
N THR A 8 -2.84 -8.09 5.36
CA THR A 8 -3.91 -7.31 6.01
C THR A 8 -3.86 -5.81 5.67
N PRO A 9 -4.95 -5.06 5.86
CA PRO A 9 -4.94 -3.60 5.71
C PRO A 9 -3.89 -2.88 6.57
N GLU A 10 -3.55 -3.45 7.73
CA GLU A 10 -2.48 -2.97 8.59
C GLU A 10 -1.08 -3.19 8.00
N ASP A 11 -0.87 -4.27 7.23
CA ASP A 11 0.38 -4.51 6.53
C ASP A 11 0.58 -3.47 5.42
N ALA A 12 -0.48 -3.14 4.69
CA ALA A 12 -0.46 -2.09 3.66
C ALA A 12 -0.19 -0.69 4.24
N ASP A 13 -0.80 -0.30 5.38
CA ASP A 13 -0.45 0.92 6.12
C ASP A 13 1.01 0.93 6.54
N THR A 14 1.51 -0.22 6.99
CA THR A 14 2.89 -0.36 7.46
C THR A 14 3.88 -0.10 6.32
N VAL A 15 3.62 -0.62 5.12
CA VAL A 15 4.45 -0.35 3.93
C VAL A 15 4.45 1.14 3.60
N VAL A 16 3.28 1.78 3.50
CA VAL A 16 3.19 3.23 3.25
C VAL A 16 3.99 4.02 4.28
N LYS A 17 3.92 3.64 5.55
CA LYS A 17 4.66 4.31 6.62
C LYS A 17 6.18 4.10 6.54
N MET A 18 6.63 2.93 6.09
CA MET A 18 8.06 2.59 5.98
C MET A 18 8.72 3.24 4.77
N GLU A 19 8.04 3.25 3.63
CA GLU A 19 8.58 3.78 2.37
C GLU A 19 8.56 5.32 2.29
N LYS A 20 7.70 5.95 3.09
CA LYS A 20 7.69 7.41 3.20
C LYS A 20 8.96 7.96 3.83
N SER A 21 9.51 8.97 3.18
CA SER A 21 10.64 9.75 3.66
C SER A 21 10.51 11.24 3.30
N VAL A 22 11.43 12.07 3.75
CA VAL A 22 11.47 13.50 3.39
C VAL A 22 11.57 13.68 1.86
N THR A 23 12.23 12.73 1.18
CA THR A 23 12.42 12.75 -0.27
C THR A 23 11.40 11.92 -1.04
N ASN A 24 10.63 11.05 -0.36
CA ASN A 24 9.51 10.30 -0.93
C ASN A 24 8.25 10.52 -0.08
N PRO A 25 7.50 11.62 -0.29
CA PRO A 25 6.44 12.01 0.63
C PRO A 25 5.15 11.17 0.51
N ALA A 26 5.01 10.39 -0.56
CA ALA A 26 3.85 9.54 -0.81
C ALA A 26 4.27 8.29 -1.58
N VAL A 27 3.54 7.19 -1.40
CA VAL A 27 3.84 5.87 -1.96
C VAL A 27 2.71 5.48 -2.91
N SER A 28 3.02 4.91 -4.07
CA SER A 28 2.02 4.46 -5.02
C SER A 28 1.40 3.12 -4.63
N THR A 29 0.23 2.83 -5.19
CA THR A 29 -0.42 1.52 -5.01
C THR A 29 0.42 0.39 -5.59
N GLU A 30 1.14 0.65 -6.70
CA GLU A 30 2.04 -0.35 -7.30
C GLU A 30 3.22 -0.67 -6.38
N GLU A 31 3.83 0.35 -5.73
CA GLU A 31 4.91 0.14 -4.76
C GLU A 31 4.46 -0.75 -3.59
N VAL A 32 3.26 -0.52 -3.05
CA VAL A 32 2.70 -1.35 -1.98
C VAL A 32 2.44 -2.79 -2.45
N ALA A 33 1.92 -2.96 -3.67
CA ALA A 33 1.66 -4.28 -4.24
C ALA A 33 2.96 -5.09 -4.43
N GLU A 34 4.02 -4.45 -4.90
CA GLU A 34 5.34 -5.05 -5.08
C GLU A 34 5.94 -5.51 -3.75
N GLU A 35 5.87 -4.68 -2.71
CA GLU A 35 6.38 -4.99 -1.37
C GLU A 35 5.60 -6.14 -0.69
N LEU A 36 4.28 -6.17 -0.84
CA LEU A 36 3.42 -7.21 -0.25
C LEU A 36 3.34 -8.49 -1.10
N GLY A 37 3.81 -8.46 -2.34
CA GLY A 37 3.73 -9.59 -3.26
C GLY A 37 2.29 -9.93 -3.69
N VAL A 38 1.41 -8.93 -3.74
CA VAL A 38 -0.02 -9.05 -4.11
C VAL A 38 -0.31 -8.33 -5.42
N SER A 39 -1.55 -8.44 -5.92
CA SER A 39 -1.96 -7.66 -7.09
C SER A 39 -2.16 -6.18 -6.76
N THR A 40 -2.02 -5.29 -7.76
CA THR A 40 -2.30 -3.85 -7.56
C THR A 40 -3.73 -3.58 -7.13
N GLU A 41 -4.71 -4.36 -7.61
CA GLU A 41 -6.11 -4.26 -7.20
C GLU A 41 -6.28 -4.65 -5.73
N GLU A 42 -5.64 -5.74 -5.29
CA GLU A 42 -5.67 -6.17 -3.88
C GLU A 42 -4.96 -5.17 -2.96
N ALA A 43 -3.80 -4.63 -3.37
CA ALA A 43 -3.12 -3.57 -2.61
C ALA A 43 -3.99 -2.31 -2.48
N PHE A 44 -4.73 -1.95 -3.53
CA PHE A 44 -5.68 -0.84 -3.48
C PHE A 44 -6.79 -1.08 -2.46
N GLU A 45 -7.42 -2.26 -2.49
CA GLU A 45 -8.48 -2.62 -1.53
C GLU A 45 -7.97 -2.59 -0.09
N LEU A 46 -6.79 -3.17 0.17
CA LEU A 46 -6.16 -3.14 1.49
C LEU A 46 -5.87 -1.72 1.99
N LEU A 47 -5.45 -0.81 1.11
CA LEU A 47 -5.17 0.58 1.46
C LEU A 47 -6.45 1.41 1.64
N ASP A 48 -7.49 1.17 0.85
CA ASP A 48 -8.79 1.85 0.96
C ASP A 48 -9.55 1.43 2.22
N GLU A 49 -9.40 0.17 2.64
CA GLU A 49 -9.92 -0.35 3.91
C GLU A 49 -9.07 0.06 5.12
N SER A 50 -7.83 0.51 4.89
CA SER A 50 -6.91 0.85 5.96
C SER A 50 -7.31 2.16 6.66
N PRO A 51 -7.29 2.21 8.00
CA PRO A 51 -7.82 3.36 8.74
C PRO A 51 -6.92 4.61 8.72
N ARG A 52 -5.69 4.53 8.19
CA ARG A 52 -4.67 5.57 8.38
C ARG A 52 -4.19 6.27 7.12
N PRO A 53 -3.67 5.57 6.09
CA PRO A 53 -3.09 6.29 4.97
C PRO A 53 -4.19 7.04 4.24
N SER A 54 -3.97 8.32 4.00
CA SER A 54 -4.84 9.11 3.14
C SER A 54 -4.43 8.85 1.69
N GLY A 55 -5.41 8.50 0.85
CA GLY A 55 -5.22 8.26 -0.57
C GLY A 55 -5.72 9.42 -1.44
N LYS A 56 -5.11 9.60 -2.61
CA LYS A 56 -5.68 10.40 -3.70
C LYS A 56 -5.28 9.86 -5.08
N PRO A 57 -6.19 9.90 -6.08
CA PRO A 57 -5.84 9.58 -7.46
C PRO A 57 -4.92 10.64 -8.08
N VAL A 58 -3.90 10.20 -8.81
CA VAL A 58 -2.95 11.04 -9.56
C VAL A 58 -2.69 10.37 -10.92
N GLY A 59 -3.23 10.96 -11.98
CA GLY A 59 -3.17 10.35 -13.31
C GLY A 59 -3.88 8.99 -13.29
N ASP A 60 -3.14 7.95 -13.68
CA ASP A 60 -3.65 6.57 -13.77
C ASP A 60 -3.34 5.73 -12.51
N THR A 61 -2.74 6.32 -11.46
CA THR A 61 -2.40 5.63 -10.21
C THR A 61 -3.04 6.30 -8.98
N HIS A 62 -2.94 5.65 -7.82
CA HIS A 62 -3.31 6.17 -6.50
C HIS A 62 -2.05 6.28 -5.63
N ILE A 63 -1.89 7.41 -4.97
CA ILE A 63 -0.80 7.65 -4.02
C ILE A 63 -1.33 7.78 -2.59
N TRP A 64 -0.51 7.38 -1.62
CA TRP A 64 -0.87 7.21 -0.21
C TRP A 64 0.15 7.89 0.71
N TRP A 65 -0.33 8.53 1.79
CA TRP A 65 0.51 9.16 2.81
C TRP A 65 -0.11 9.15 4.21
#